data_AF-A0AB36TR88-F1
#
_entry.id   AF-A0AB36TR88-F1
#
_cell.length_a   1.000
_cell.length_b   1.000
_cell.length_c   1.000
_cell.angle_alpha   90.00
_cell.angle_beta   90.00
_cell.angle_gamma   90.00
#
_symmetry.space_group_name_H-M   'P 1'
#
loop_
_entity.id
_entity.type
_entity.pdbx_description
1 polymer ?
#
loop_
_entity_poly.entity_id
_entity_poly.type
_entity_poly.pdbx_seq_one_letter_code
_entity_poly.pdbx_strand_id
1 'polypeptide(L)'
;MSKYGEGLAREIIKAVNRGDIIEPITYKKIEKFCSNNGLAATENQMRVILSNGTENKHSPTYTKYFERTRRGEYRILSKYRHQIKYFWLNINSEDYQWSFSNMKNGATQTFSSINEEGSKRKNENCFQNILVGDRALAYETGNKRAITAVCEVSNIYKEDEITFVEFKKIRDYENFLILKELKGSNKFNNCPVIRSHIGTLFEIDVQYYNLILTMLEERNFSTNYFVKLEEEIGESQKLSKSERKKLLENRKGVFPERFERTVFEFRRNPHVIAEVLERADGICEECRRAAPFKRASDGSPYLEVHHKIRLADGGKDTVENTIAVCPNCHRQLHFG
;
A
#
# COMPACT_ATOMS: atom_id res chain seq x y z
N MET A 1 -12.18 20.36 -34.99
CA MET A 1 -12.26 19.30 -33.95
C MET A 1 -12.17 17.96 -34.65
N SER A 2 -11.17 17.12 -34.32
CA SER A 2 -11.02 15.82 -34.96
C SER A 2 -12.28 14.97 -34.71
N LYS A 3 -12.73 14.22 -35.73
CA LYS A 3 -13.93 13.38 -35.69
C LYS A 3 -13.85 12.27 -34.61
N TYR A 4 -12.69 12.11 -33.94
CA TYR A 4 -12.38 11.10 -32.92
C TYR A 4 -11.37 11.60 -31.87
N GLY A 5 -11.61 12.69 -31.13
CA GLY A 5 -10.68 13.12 -30.06
C GLY A 5 -9.20 13.18 -30.51
N GLU A 6 -8.32 12.41 -29.86
CA GLU A 6 -6.89 12.29 -30.19
C GLU A 6 -6.54 11.26 -31.30
N GLY A 7 -7.54 10.54 -31.84
CA GLY A 7 -7.45 9.51 -32.89
C GLY A 7 -7.84 8.10 -32.41
N LEU A 8 -8.55 7.32 -33.25
CA LEU A 8 -9.13 6.01 -32.87
C LEU A 8 -8.10 5.01 -32.29
N ALA A 9 -6.87 4.97 -32.79
CA ALA A 9 -5.81 4.11 -32.24
C ALA A 9 -5.46 4.47 -30.77
N ARG A 10 -5.45 5.76 -30.41
CA ARG A 10 -5.20 6.22 -29.04
C ARG A 10 -6.38 5.91 -28.13
N GLU A 11 -7.61 6.03 -28.62
CA GLU A 11 -8.81 5.66 -27.88
C GLU A 11 -8.86 4.15 -27.59
N ILE A 12 -8.45 3.31 -28.54
CA ILE A 12 -8.30 1.86 -28.31
C ILE A 12 -7.21 1.58 -27.27
N ILE A 13 -6.05 2.25 -27.33
CA ILE A 13 -4.99 2.10 -26.32
C ILE A 13 -5.51 2.47 -24.93
N LYS A 14 -6.21 3.60 -24.79
CA LYS A 14 -6.84 4.02 -23.53
C LYS A 14 -7.84 2.98 -23.04
N ALA A 15 -8.68 2.46 -23.92
CA ALA A 15 -9.66 1.43 -23.61
C ALA A 15 -9.01 0.11 -23.16
N VAL A 16 -7.90 -0.30 -23.79
CA VAL A 16 -7.13 -1.48 -23.36
C VAL A 16 -6.52 -1.26 -21.99
N ASN A 17 -5.87 -0.09 -21.77
CA ASN A 17 -5.26 0.25 -20.49
C ASN A 17 -6.27 0.42 -19.35
N ARG A 18 -7.51 0.85 -19.63
CA ARG A 18 -8.62 0.92 -18.66
C ARG A 18 -9.28 -0.42 -18.38
N GLY A 19 -9.01 -1.45 -19.19
CA GLY A 19 -9.67 -2.75 -19.12
C GLY A 19 -10.99 -2.84 -19.88
N ASP A 20 -11.45 -1.77 -20.54
CA ASP A 20 -12.65 -1.75 -21.39
C ASP A 20 -12.53 -2.73 -22.58
N ILE A 21 -11.31 -2.95 -23.07
CA ILE A 21 -10.99 -3.93 -24.12
C ILE A 21 -9.93 -4.91 -23.59
N ILE A 22 -10.35 -6.13 -23.29
CA ILE A 22 -9.45 -7.20 -22.85
C ILE A 22 -8.67 -7.77 -24.04
N GLU A 23 -7.35 -7.86 -23.93
CA GLU A 23 -6.49 -8.49 -24.95
C GLU A 23 -6.74 -10.02 -25.06
N PRO A 24 -6.59 -10.65 -26.24
CA PRO A 24 -6.22 -10.04 -27.52
C PRO A 24 -7.34 -9.18 -28.10
N ILE A 25 -6.96 -8.05 -28.67
CA ILE A 25 -7.82 -7.09 -29.35
C ILE A 25 -8.26 -7.72 -30.68
N THR A 26 -9.56 -7.68 -30.94
CA THR A 26 -10.15 -8.15 -32.20
C THR A 26 -11.05 -7.07 -32.78
N TYR A 27 -11.34 -7.18 -34.09
CA TYR A 27 -12.24 -6.26 -34.78
C TYR A 27 -13.60 -6.13 -34.07
N LYS A 28 -14.19 -7.28 -33.70
CA LYS A 28 -15.47 -7.35 -32.98
C LYS A 28 -15.44 -6.64 -31.63
N LYS A 29 -14.31 -6.68 -30.90
CA LYS A 29 -14.16 -5.97 -29.62
C LYS A 29 -14.09 -4.45 -29.80
N ILE A 30 -13.38 -3.99 -30.84
CA ILE A 30 -13.31 -2.56 -31.17
C ILE A 30 -14.67 -2.04 -31.64
N GLU A 31 -15.35 -2.77 -32.54
CA GLU A 31 -16.67 -2.39 -33.03
C GLU A 31 -17.69 -2.25 -31.89
N LYS A 32 -17.69 -3.20 -30.94
CA LYS A 32 -18.50 -3.12 -29.72
C LYS A 32 -18.13 -1.91 -28.87
N PHE A 33 -16.85 -1.66 -28.65
CA PHE A 33 -16.38 -0.50 -27.88
C PHE A 33 -16.81 0.82 -28.54
N CYS A 34 -16.62 0.96 -29.85
CA CYS A 34 -17.01 2.15 -30.59
C CYS A 34 -18.50 2.42 -30.52
N SER A 35 -19.32 1.37 -30.71
CA SER A 35 -20.79 1.46 -30.63
C SER A 35 -21.24 1.89 -29.24
N ASN A 36 -20.67 1.29 -28.19
CA ASN A 36 -21.01 1.61 -26.80
C ASN A 36 -20.59 3.01 -26.37
N ASN A 37 -19.56 3.59 -26.99
CA ASN A 37 -19.01 4.91 -26.63
C ASN A 37 -19.37 6.00 -27.66
N GLY A 38 -20.32 5.75 -28.57
CA GLY A 38 -20.76 6.73 -29.57
C GLY A 38 -19.67 7.15 -30.57
N LEU A 39 -18.63 6.34 -30.76
CA LEU A 39 -17.55 6.62 -31.70
C LEU A 39 -17.97 6.17 -33.10
N ALA A 40 -18.21 7.12 -34.01
CA ALA A 40 -18.63 6.86 -35.39
C ALA A 40 -17.47 6.36 -36.29
N ALA A 41 -16.79 5.28 -35.91
CA ALA A 41 -15.67 4.72 -36.65
C ALA A 41 -16.17 3.89 -37.86
N THR A 42 -15.73 4.22 -39.08
CA THR A 42 -16.10 3.47 -40.28
C THR A 42 -15.33 2.16 -40.37
N GLU A 43 -15.86 1.20 -41.12
CA GLU A 43 -15.23 -0.11 -41.32
C GLU A 43 -13.78 0.02 -41.83
N ASN A 44 -13.58 0.96 -42.76
CA ASN A 44 -12.28 1.30 -43.35
C ASN A 44 -11.30 1.89 -42.31
N GLN A 45 -11.75 2.71 -41.38
CA GLN A 45 -10.89 3.26 -40.32
C GLN A 45 -10.42 2.16 -39.36
N MET A 46 -11.30 1.24 -39.01
CA MET A 46 -10.95 0.09 -38.19
C MET A 46 -9.96 -0.84 -38.93
N ARG A 47 -10.13 -1.06 -40.25
CA ARG A 47 -9.20 -1.82 -41.11
C ARG A 47 -7.83 -1.16 -41.28
N VAL A 48 -7.74 0.16 -41.20
CA VAL A 48 -6.46 0.88 -41.21
C VAL A 48 -5.72 0.69 -39.88
N ILE A 49 -6.45 0.55 -38.77
CA ILE A 49 -5.87 0.45 -37.42
C ILE A 49 -5.53 -0.99 -37.02
N LEU A 50 -6.28 -1.98 -37.50
CA LEU A 50 -5.97 -3.41 -37.35
C LEU A 50 -5.81 -4.03 -38.74
N SER A 51 -4.67 -4.67 -39.02
CA SER A 51 -4.41 -5.28 -40.34
C SER A 51 -5.50 -6.29 -40.74
N ASN A 52 -5.88 -6.31 -42.02
CA ASN A 52 -6.62 -7.44 -42.57
C ASN A 52 -5.63 -8.58 -42.74
N GLY A 53 -5.83 -9.68 -42.03
CA GLY A 53 -4.83 -10.72 -41.78
C GLY A 53 -4.27 -11.51 -42.98
N THR A 54 -4.35 -11.00 -44.21
CA THR A 54 -3.77 -11.54 -45.45
C THR A 54 -2.31 -11.11 -45.67
N GLU A 55 -1.87 -9.91 -45.27
CA GLU A 55 -0.45 -9.51 -45.37
C GLU A 55 -0.01 -8.52 -44.27
N ASN A 56 1.20 -8.70 -43.72
CA ASN A 56 1.78 -7.81 -42.68
C ASN A 56 2.24 -6.44 -43.22
N LYS A 57 2.03 -6.14 -44.51
CA LYS A 57 2.49 -4.91 -45.17
C LYS A 57 1.37 -3.89 -45.45
N HIS A 58 0.11 -4.23 -45.21
CA HIS A 58 -1.02 -3.47 -45.76
C HIS A 58 -1.45 -2.21 -44.98
N SER A 59 -0.97 -2.01 -43.73
CA SER A 59 -1.15 -0.73 -43.02
C SER A 59 0.11 -0.34 -42.25
N PRO A 60 0.84 0.71 -42.65
CA PRO A 60 1.97 1.25 -41.90
C PRO A 60 1.59 1.78 -40.51
N THR A 61 0.30 2.03 -40.27
CA THR A 61 -0.20 2.68 -39.06
C THR A 61 -0.45 1.69 -37.92
N TYR A 62 -0.79 0.43 -38.19
CA TYR A 62 -1.06 -0.53 -37.11
C TYR A 62 0.21 -0.88 -36.33
N THR A 63 1.34 -1.11 -37.01
CA THR A 63 2.63 -1.46 -36.39
C THR A 63 3.18 -0.33 -35.51
N LYS A 64 2.66 0.89 -35.67
CA LYS A 64 3.01 2.01 -34.79
C LYS A 64 2.49 1.80 -33.37
N TYR A 65 1.33 1.14 -33.20
CA TYR A 65 0.57 1.07 -31.94
C TYR A 65 0.33 -0.36 -31.43
N PHE A 66 0.23 -1.34 -32.34
CA PHE A 66 -0.17 -2.70 -32.05
C PHE A 66 0.81 -3.73 -32.63
N GLU A 67 0.95 -4.86 -31.96
CA GLU A 67 1.59 -6.06 -32.47
C GLU A 67 0.54 -7.14 -32.76
N ARG A 68 0.74 -7.89 -33.84
CA ARG A 68 -0.13 -9.01 -34.19
C ARG A 68 0.34 -10.26 -33.45
N THR A 69 -0.54 -10.87 -32.66
CA THR A 69 -0.23 -12.12 -31.94
C THR A 69 -0.66 -13.35 -32.74
N ARG A 70 -1.84 -13.31 -33.35
CA ARG A 70 -2.37 -14.33 -34.29
C ARG A 70 -3.18 -13.68 -35.40
N ARG A 71 -3.76 -14.46 -36.32
CA ARG A 71 -4.62 -13.93 -37.40
C ARG A 71 -5.86 -13.26 -36.80
N GLY A 72 -5.97 -11.94 -36.97
CA GLY A 72 -7.08 -11.15 -36.44
C GLY A 72 -6.99 -10.82 -34.94
N GLU A 73 -5.87 -11.16 -34.28
CA GLU A 73 -5.64 -10.93 -32.86
C GLU A 73 -4.43 -10.02 -32.65
N TYR A 74 -4.64 -8.95 -31.89
CA TYR A 74 -3.66 -7.90 -31.68
C TYR A 74 -3.43 -7.61 -30.21
N ARG A 75 -2.30 -7.01 -29.88
CA ARG A 75 -2.00 -6.44 -28.56
C ARG A 75 -1.41 -5.05 -28.73
N ILE A 76 -1.58 -4.17 -27.74
CA ILE A 76 -0.87 -2.89 -27.73
C ILE A 76 0.63 -3.13 -27.53
N LEU A 77 1.46 -2.32 -28.20
CA LEU A 77 2.90 -2.37 -27.96
C LEU A 77 3.19 -1.99 -26.51
N SER A 78 4.23 -2.60 -25.93
CA SER A 78 4.64 -2.36 -24.53
C SER A 78 4.83 -0.89 -24.18
N LYS A 79 5.35 -0.07 -25.11
CA LYS A 79 5.53 1.38 -24.93
C LYS A 79 4.23 2.18 -24.76
N TYR A 80 3.08 1.61 -25.11
CA TYR A 80 1.75 2.19 -24.89
C TYR A 80 0.99 1.55 -23.74
N ARG A 81 1.55 0.51 -23.11
CA ARG A 81 0.98 -0.03 -21.88
C ARG A 81 1.06 1.04 -20.81
N HIS A 82 -0.01 1.13 -20.03
CA HIS A 82 -0.04 1.99 -18.86
C HIS A 82 1.15 1.69 -17.95
N GLN A 83 1.92 2.73 -17.65
CA GLN A 83 2.95 2.64 -16.64
C GLN A 83 2.28 2.91 -15.30
N ILE A 84 2.43 1.98 -14.37
CA ILE A 84 1.88 2.10 -13.01
C ILE A 84 2.23 3.47 -12.45
N LYS A 85 1.19 4.22 -12.11
CA LYS A 85 1.30 5.48 -11.40
C LYS A 85 1.17 5.25 -9.90
N TYR A 86 1.72 6.20 -9.17
CA TYR A 86 1.78 6.14 -7.72
C TYR A 86 1.05 7.32 -7.13
N PHE A 87 0.30 7.05 -6.08
CA PHE A 87 -0.57 8.01 -5.43
C PHE A 87 -0.32 8.05 -3.92
N TRP A 88 -0.75 9.16 -3.33
CA TRP A 88 -0.89 9.35 -1.90
C TRP A 88 -2.38 9.58 -1.62
N LEU A 89 -2.96 8.70 -0.81
CA LEU A 89 -4.37 8.71 -0.45
C LEU A 89 -4.51 9.11 1.01
N ASN A 90 -5.16 10.24 1.28
CA ASN A 90 -5.51 10.65 2.63
C ASN A 90 -6.80 9.97 3.07
N ILE A 91 -6.76 9.32 4.23
CA ILE A 91 -7.93 8.73 4.90
C ILE A 91 -8.12 9.42 6.23
N ASN A 92 -9.28 10.05 6.44
CA ASN A 92 -9.61 10.57 7.75
C ASN A 92 -10.34 9.52 8.59
N SER A 93 -9.59 8.77 9.38
CA SER A 93 -10.14 7.75 10.29
C SER A 93 -11.10 8.31 11.37
N GLU A 94 -11.21 9.63 11.52
CA GLU A 94 -12.19 10.25 12.43
C GLU A 94 -13.53 10.50 11.72
N ASP A 95 -13.51 10.80 10.42
CA ASP A 95 -14.72 10.96 9.60
C ASP A 95 -15.31 9.58 9.25
N TYR A 96 -14.42 8.60 9.05
CA TYR A 96 -14.80 7.24 8.68
C TYR A 96 -14.76 6.33 9.91
N GLN A 97 -15.82 5.57 10.17
CA GLN A 97 -15.86 4.51 11.20
C GLN A 97 -14.90 3.32 10.89
N TRP A 98 -14.02 3.48 9.90
CA TRP A 98 -13.05 2.50 9.43
C TRP A 98 -11.74 3.21 9.04
N SER A 99 -10.64 2.46 9.04
CA SER A 99 -9.37 2.90 8.44
C SER A 99 -8.59 1.72 7.90
N PHE A 100 -7.66 1.95 6.97
CA PHE A 100 -6.94 0.85 6.34
C PHE A 100 -6.11 0.05 7.34
N SER A 101 -5.53 0.65 8.37
CA SER A 101 -4.83 -0.06 9.44
C SER A 101 -5.72 -1.03 10.24
N ASN A 102 -7.03 -0.81 10.29
CA ASN A 102 -7.97 -1.72 10.97
C ASN A 102 -8.55 -2.78 10.03
N MET A 103 -8.37 -2.61 8.72
CA MET A 103 -8.88 -3.52 7.69
C MET A 103 -7.91 -4.67 7.42
N LYS A 104 -8.43 -5.86 7.10
CA LYS A 104 -7.59 -7.00 6.68
C LYS A 104 -6.99 -6.75 5.29
N ASN A 105 -5.83 -7.35 5.02
CA ASN A 105 -5.28 -7.40 3.67
C ASN A 105 -6.30 -8.01 2.70
N GLY A 106 -6.44 -7.41 1.53
CA GLY A 106 -7.43 -7.77 0.53
C GLY A 106 -8.77 -7.05 0.63
N ALA A 107 -9.07 -6.37 1.74
CA ALA A 107 -10.27 -5.55 1.86
C ALA A 107 -10.22 -4.32 0.95
N THR A 108 -11.38 -3.88 0.46
CA THR A 108 -11.50 -2.76 -0.48
C THR A 108 -12.25 -1.58 0.12
N GLN A 109 -11.95 -0.38 -0.37
CA GLN A 109 -12.75 0.81 -0.10
C GLN A 109 -12.82 1.75 -1.31
N THR A 110 -13.99 2.31 -1.54
CA THR A 110 -14.32 3.17 -2.67
C THR A 110 -14.32 4.65 -2.30
N PHE A 111 -13.69 5.47 -3.14
CA PHE A 111 -13.69 6.92 -3.04
C PHE A 111 -14.30 7.52 -4.31
N SER A 112 -15.23 8.46 -4.14
CA SER A 112 -15.82 9.21 -5.25
C SER A 112 -15.03 10.49 -5.56
N SER A 113 -15.17 11.01 -6.78
CA SER A 113 -14.58 12.27 -7.22
C SER A 113 -15.20 13.51 -6.55
N ILE A 114 -16.24 13.34 -5.75
CA ILE A 114 -16.93 14.38 -4.97
C ILE A 114 -16.80 14.10 -3.46
N ASN A 115 -16.88 15.14 -2.64
CA ASN A 115 -16.94 15.01 -1.18
C ASN A 115 -18.36 14.64 -0.73
N GLU A 116 -18.54 14.43 0.57
CA GLU A 116 -19.84 14.08 1.17
C GLU A 116 -20.91 15.16 0.98
N GLU A 117 -20.49 16.41 0.78
CA GLU A 117 -21.36 17.56 0.50
C GLU A 117 -21.72 17.71 -0.99
N GLY A 118 -21.27 16.79 -1.85
CA GLY A 118 -21.51 16.82 -3.29
C GLY A 118 -20.58 17.76 -4.09
N SER A 119 -19.63 18.43 -3.43
CA SER A 119 -18.63 19.28 -4.06
C SER A 119 -17.46 18.48 -4.62
N LYS A 120 -16.90 18.92 -5.76
CA LYS A 120 -15.73 18.27 -6.36
C LYS A 120 -14.54 18.23 -5.39
N ARG A 121 -13.88 17.07 -5.28
CA ARG A 121 -12.66 16.94 -4.48
C ARG A 121 -11.51 17.73 -5.13
N LYS A 122 -10.60 18.24 -4.28
CA LYS A 122 -9.34 18.82 -4.75
C LYS A 122 -8.55 17.79 -5.56
N ASN A 123 -7.79 18.28 -6.54
CA ASN A 123 -7.04 17.46 -7.51
C ASN A 123 -7.92 16.48 -8.30
N GLU A 124 -9.03 16.97 -8.84
CA GLU A 124 -9.96 16.18 -9.67
C GLU A 124 -9.23 15.37 -10.77
N ASN A 125 -8.16 15.93 -11.34
CA ASN A 125 -7.32 15.26 -12.32
C ASN A 125 -6.77 13.90 -11.85
N CYS A 126 -6.57 13.68 -10.54
CA CYS A 126 -6.12 12.39 -10.03
C CYS A 126 -7.21 11.33 -10.23
N PHE A 127 -8.47 11.64 -9.88
CA PHE A 127 -9.59 10.73 -10.10
C PHE A 127 -9.89 10.49 -11.59
N GLN A 128 -9.55 11.44 -12.46
CA GLN A 128 -9.74 11.29 -13.91
C GLN A 128 -8.65 10.44 -14.59
N ASN A 129 -7.42 10.45 -14.06
CA ASN A 129 -6.26 9.83 -14.71
C ASN A 129 -5.76 8.55 -14.03
N ILE A 130 -6.29 8.22 -12.86
CA ILE A 130 -5.99 6.97 -12.16
C ILE A 130 -6.58 5.79 -12.92
N LEU A 131 -5.83 4.69 -13.00
CA LEU A 131 -6.23 3.46 -13.68
C LEU A 131 -6.16 2.25 -12.74
N VAL A 132 -6.88 1.20 -13.09
CA VAL A 132 -6.78 -0.10 -12.41
C VAL A 132 -5.33 -0.60 -12.46
N GLY A 133 -4.82 -1.07 -11.32
CA GLY A 133 -3.42 -1.47 -11.13
C GLY A 133 -2.49 -0.38 -10.64
N ASP A 134 -2.92 0.89 -10.60
CA ASP A 134 -2.18 1.96 -9.94
C ASP A 134 -2.07 1.73 -8.43
N ARG A 135 -1.04 2.29 -7.81
CA ARG A 135 -0.75 2.05 -6.38
C ARG A 135 -0.86 3.32 -5.57
N ALA A 136 -1.30 3.19 -4.32
CA ALA A 136 -1.44 4.30 -3.40
C ALA A 136 -0.81 3.99 -2.02
N LEU A 137 -0.08 4.96 -1.48
CA LEU A 137 0.27 5.02 -0.06
C LEU A 137 -0.96 5.51 0.71
N ALA A 138 -1.49 4.69 1.61
CA ALA A 138 -2.60 5.05 2.47
C ALA A 138 -2.08 5.81 3.69
N TYR A 139 -2.33 7.12 3.72
CA TYR A 139 -1.98 8.01 4.81
C TYR A 139 -3.21 8.30 5.67
N GLU A 140 -3.17 7.87 6.93
CA GLU A 140 -4.23 8.15 7.89
C GLU A 140 -4.01 9.52 8.55
N THR A 141 -4.98 10.42 8.36
CA THR A 141 -5.02 11.76 8.97
C THR A 141 -5.55 11.71 10.41
N GLY A 142 -5.81 12.86 11.02
CA GLY A 142 -6.33 12.92 12.40
C GLY A 142 -5.23 12.64 13.42
N ASN A 143 -5.46 11.65 14.29
CA ASN A 143 -4.53 11.26 15.36
C ASN A 143 -3.27 10.53 14.87
N LYS A 144 -3.36 9.61 13.90
CA LYS A 144 -2.20 8.79 13.49
C LYS A 144 -1.15 9.57 12.70
N ARG A 145 -1.58 10.36 11.73
CA ARG A 145 -0.71 11.17 10.84
C ARG A 145 0.45 10.35 10.28
N ALA A 146 0.15 9.15 9.80
CA ALA A 146 1.14 8.19 9.37
C ALA A 146 0.68 7.38 8.15
N ILE A 147 1.65 6.85 7.41
CA ILE A 147 1.40 5.93 6.31
C ILE A 147 1.24 4.54 6.91
N THR A 148 0.07 3.95 6.71
CA THR A 148 -0.34 2.70 7.38
C THR A 148 -0.38 1.51 6.44
N ALA A 149 -0.67 1.72 5.16
CA ALA A 149 -0.84 0.63 4.21
C ALA A 149 -0.42 1.01 2.78
N VAL A 150 -0.27 -0.02 1.94
CA VAL A 150 -0.24 0.14 0.48
C VAL A 150 -1.52 -0.42 -0.11
N CYS A 151 -2.11 0.33 -1.02
CA CYS A 151 -3.29 -0.07 -1.78
C CYS A 151 -3.00 -0.18 -3.27
N GLU A 152 -3.78 -0.99 -3.96
CA GLU A 152 -3.87 -1.07 -5.41
C GLU A 152 -5.28 -0.70 -5.85
N VAL A 153 -5.40 0.01 -6.96
CA VAL A 153 -6.71 0.31 -7.55
C VAL A 153 -7.27 -0.96 -8.17
N SER A 154 -8.30 -1.54 -7.56
CA SER A 154 -8.91 -2.80 -8.01
C SER A 154 -10.01 -2.58 -9.04
N ASN A 155 -10.71 -1.45 -8.97
CA ASN A 155 -11.83 -1.15 -9.87
C ASN A 155 -12.05 0.36 -10.02
N ILE A 156 -12.58 0.78 -11.18
CA ILE A 156 -13.02 2.15 -11.45
C ILE A 156 -14.33 2.09 -12.22
N TYR A 157 -15.33 2.85 -11.78
CA TYR A 157 -16.62 2.95 -12.44
C TYR A 157 -17.18 4.37 -12.36
N LYS A 158 -18.20 4.66 -13.18
CA LYS A 158 -18.86 5.97 -13.21
C LYS A 158 -20.37 5.83 -13.05
N GLU A 159 -20.96 6.69 -12.23
CA GLU A 159 -22.40 6.84 -12.05
C GLU A 159 -22.71 8.34 -12.06
N ASP A 160 -23.66 8.79 -12.88
CA ASP A 160 -24.06 10.21 -12.98
C ASP A 160 -22.88 11.22 -13.11
N GLU A 161 -21.92 10.92 -13.99
CA GLU A 161 -20.67 11.68 -14.19
C GLU A 161 -19.69 11.69 -12.99
N ILE A 162 -20.04 11.05 -11.87
CA ILE A 162 -19.17 10.87 -10.71
C ILE A 162 -18.28 9.66 -10.94
N THR A 163 -16.97 9.82 -10.74
CA THR A 163 -16.02 8.71 -10.84
C THR A 163 -15.80 8.10 -9.47
N PHE A 164 -15.92 6.78 -9.38
CA PHE A 164 -15.68 5.98 -8.19
C PHE A 164 -14.44 5.12 -8.40
N VAL A 165 -13.52 5.16 -7.43
CA VAL A 165 -12.25 4.43 -7.46
C VAL A 165 -12.19 3.53 -6.25
N GLU A 166 -12.11 2.23 -6.49
CA GLU A 166 -11.96 1.22 -5.45
C GLU A 166 -10.47 0.92 -5.20
N PHE A 167 -10.05 1.09 -3.94
CA PHE A 167 -8.71 0.78 -3.46
C PHE A 167 -8.73 -0.49 -2.63
N LYS A 168 -8.01 -1.50 -3.10
CA LYS A 168 -7.76 -2.75 -2.38
C LYS A 168 -6.49 -2.64 -1.56
N LYS A 169 -6.57 -2.91 -0.26
CA LYS A 169 -5.40 -3.05 0.59
C LYS A 169 -4.58 -4.25 0.14
N ILE A 170 -3.34 -4.02 -0.26
CA ILE A 170 -2.42 -5.10 -0.68
C ILE A 170 -1.32 -5.37 0.35
N ARG A 171 -1.07 -4.41 1.26
CA ARG A 171 -0.06 -4.55 2.29
C ARG A 171 -0.39 -3.69 3.50
N ASP A 172 -0.08 -4.21 4.68
CA ASP A 172 -0.16 -3.51 5.95
C ASP A 172 1.22 -3.35 6.60
N TYR A 173 1.32 -2.47 7.58
CA TYR A 173 2.53 -2.28 8.37
C TYR A 173 2.19 -2.17 9.85
N GLU A 174 2.94 -2.85 10.73
CA GLU A 174 2.74 -2.72 12.18
C GLU A 174 3.41 -1.46 12.74
N ASN A 175 4.55 -1.10 12.13
CA ASN A 175 5.36 0.05 12.47
C ASN A 175 5.19 1.09 11.35
N PHE A 176 4.36 2.09 11.60
CA PHE A 176 4.02 3.12 10.61
C PHE A 176 5.12 4.14 10.39
N LEU A 177 5.06 4.85 9.26
CA LEU A 177 5.93 5.98 8.96
C LEU A 177 5.17 7.31 9.18
N ILE A 178 5.53 8.05 10.22
CA ILE A 178 4.84 9.28 10.62
C ILE A 178 5.25 10.44 9.70
N LEU A 179 4.28 11.27 9.29
CA LEU A 179 4.53 12.42 8.40
C LEU A 179 5.59 13.39 8.93
N LYS A 180 5.68 13.56 10.26
CA LYS A 180 6.69 14.44 10.88
C LYS A 180 8.12 13.93 10.62
N GLU A 181 8.32 12.62 10.59
CA GLU A 181 9.62 12.00 10.27
C GLU A 181 9.98 12.28 8.80
N LEU A 182 9.01 12.13 7.90
CA LEU A 182 9.18 12.46 6.48
C LEU A 182 9.55 13.92 6.27
N LYS A 183 8.86 14.85 6.95
CA LYS A 183 9.14 16.29 6.90
C LYS A 183 10.50 16.67 7.50
N GLY A 184 10.99 15.91 8.48
CA GLY A 184 12.31 16.12 9.10
C GLY A 184 13.47 15.57 8.28
N SER A 185 13.20 14.75 7.26
CA SER A 185 14.24 14.13 6.43
C SER A 185 14.56 14.99 5.21
N ASN A 186 15.86 15.22 4.98
CA ASN A 186 16.34 15.92 3.80
C ASN A 186 15.97 15.24 2.47
N LYS A 187 15.70 13.93 2.50
CA LYS A 187 15.36 13.13 1.31
C LYS A 187 14.01 13.54 0.69
N PHE A 188 13.10 14.11 1.49
CA PHE A 188 11.76 14.51 1.04
C PHE A 188 11.60 16.02 0.89
N ASN A 189 12.70 16.78 1.00
CA ASN A 189 12.65 18.25 0.95
C ASN A 189 11.89 18.76 -0.26
N ASN A 190 11.99 18.11 -1.42
CA ASN A 190 11.34 18.50 -2.67
C ASN A 190 10.08 17.68 -3.02
N CYS A 191 9.60 16.82 -2.13
CA CYS A 191 8.39 16.03 -2.38
C CYS A 191 7.12 16.91 -2.20
N PRO A 192 6.33 17.19 -3.27
CA PRO A 192 5.21 18.13 -3.17
C PRO A 192 4.15 17.70 -2.16
N VAL A 193 3.83 16.40 -2.13
CA VAL A 193 2.82 15.82 -1.25
C VAL A 193 3.21 15.92 0.23
N ILE A 194 4.50 15.76 0.55
CA ILE A 194 4.98 15.90 1.94
C ILE A 194 4.90 17.35 2.39
N ARG A 195 5.15 18.33 1.50
CA ARG A 195 5.00 19.76 1.79
C ARG A 195 3.54 20.15 1.99
N SER A 196 2.66 19.74 1.07
CA SER A 196 1.22 20.03 1.10
C SER A 196 0.41 18.87 0.52
N HIS A 197 -0.52 18.35 1.32
CA HIS A 197 -1.43 17.25 0.96
C HIS A 197 -2.85 17.57 1.43
N ILE A 198 -3.33 18.81 1.26
CA ILE A 198 -4.71 19.17 1.62
C ILE A 198 -5.68 18.71 0.52
N GLY A 199 -6.36 17.58 0.74
CA GLY A 199 -7.23 16.94 -0.24
C GLY A 199 -7.36 15.44 0.05
N THR A 200 -7.89 14.68 -0.91
CA THR A 200 -8.07 13.22 -0.76
C THR A 200 -6.99 12.43 -1.49
N LEU A 201 -6.65 12.80 -2.73
CA LEU A 201 -5.77 12.02 -3.59
C LEU A 201 -4.74 12.92 -4.28
N PHE A 202 -3.49 12.46 -4.35
CA PHE A 202 -2.37 13.16 -4.97
C PHE A 202 -1.51 12.18 -5.74
N GLU A 203 -1.05 12.54 -6.94
CA GLU A 203 0.01 11.81 -7.63
C GLU A 203 1.35 12.06 -6.91
N ILE A 204 2.16 11.01 -6.75
CA ILE A 204 3.50 11.06 -6.16
C ILE A 204 4.50 10.47 -7.14
N ASP A 205 5.67 11.10 -7.25
CA ASP A 205 6.75 10.58 -8.08
C ASP A 205 7.23 9.21 -7.57
N VAL A 206 7.52 8.31 -8.51
CA VAL A 206 7.97 6.94 -8.24
C VAL A 206 9.22 6.88 -7.36
N GLN A 207 10.13 7.85 -7.47
CA GLN A 207 11.32 7.91 -6.62
C GLN A 207 10.96 8.12 -5.16
N TYR A 208 10.01 9.03 -4.87
CA TYR A 208 9.55 9.27 -3.50
C TYR A 208 8.69 8.12 -2.97
N TYR A 209 7.83 7.55 -3.82
CA TYR A 209 7.05 6.37 -3.48
C TYR A 209 7.97 5.21 -3.06
N ASN A 210 8.98 4.90 -3.86
CA ASN A 210 9.92 3.81 -3.58
C ASN A 210 10.73 4.08 -2.31
N LEU A 211 11.16 5.33 -2.09
CA LEU A 211 11.88 5.68 -0.87
C LEU A 211 11.03 5.47 0.38
N ILE A 212 9.77 5.90 0.35
CA ILE A 212 8.81 5.66 1.44
C ILE A 212 8.61 4.16 1.66
N LEU A 213 8.45 3.40 0.57
CA LEU A 213 8.26 1.96 0.62
C LEU A 213 9.46 1.27 1.28
N THR A 214 10.68 1.62 0.89
CA THR A 214 11.91 1.11 1.50
C THR A 214 11.96 1.44 2.99
N MET A 215 11.66 2.67 3.38
CA MET A 215 11.64 3.05 4.81
C MET A 215 10.61 2.25 5.61
N LEU A 216 9.42 2.00 5.04
CA LEU A 216 8.40 1.15 5.65
C LEU A 216 8.86 -0.31 5.77
N GLU A 217 9.48 -0.84 4.72
CA GLU A 217 10.00 -2.22 4.70
C GLU A 217 11.14 -2.41 5.72
N GLU A 218 12.08 -1.47 5.79
CA GLU A 218 13.17 -1.48 6.79
C GLU A 218 12.62 -1.45 8.22
N ARG A 219 11.60 -0.61 8.47
CA ARG A 219 10.99 -0.48 9.80
C ARG A 219 10.22 -1.74 10.22
N ASN A 220 9.66 -2.47 9.27
CA ASN A 220 8.88 -3.68 9.51
C ASN A 220 9.66 -4.97 9.24
N PHE A 221 10.97 -4.87 8.95
CA PHE A 221 11.80 -6.01 8.56
C PHE A 221 11.73 -7.14 9.58
N SER A 222 11.84 -6.84 10.87
CA SER A 222 11.85 -7.87 11.90
C SER A 222 10.53 -8.59 12.04
N THR A 223 9.40 -7.86 12.07
CA THR A 223 8.07 -8.49 12.04
C THR A 223 7.96 -9.43 10.84
N ASN A 224 8.28 -8.93 9.63
CA ASN A 224 8.19 -9.71 8.40
C ASN A 224 9.09 -10.96 8.42
N TYR A 225 10.31 -10.82 8.95
CA TYR A 225 11.25 -11.91 9.11
C TYR A 225 10.75 -12.97 10.09
N PHE A 226 10.21 -12.56 11.25
CA PHE A 226 9.70 -13.51 12.24
C PHE A 226 8.49 -14.28 11.73
N VAL A 227 7.53 -13.61 11.07
CA VAL A 227 6.38 -14.28 10.45
C VAL A 227 6.84 -15.32 9.44
N LYS A 228 7.76 -14.94 8.53
CA LYS A 228 8.29 -15.86 7.53
C LYS A 228 9.05 -17.03 8.16
N LEU A 229 9.85 -16.75 9.20
CA LEU A 229 10.59 -17.78 9.93
C LEU A 229 9.64 -18.77 10.62
N GLU A 230 8.55 -18.30 11.21
CA GLU A 230 7.54 -19.16 11.82
C GLU A 230 6.85 -20.07 10.79
N GLU A 231 6.52 -19.55 9.60
CA GLU A 231 6.02 -20.35 8.48
C GLU A 231 7.03 -21.44 8.06
N GLU A 232 8.30 -21.07 7.87
CA GLU A 232 9.37 -21.99 7.50
C GLU A 232 9.63 -23.04 8.61
N ILE A 233 9.53 -22.64 9.88
CA ILE A 233 9.57 -23.57 11.03
C ILE A 233 8.39 -24.52 10.95
N GLY A 234 7.17 -24.04 10.67
CA GLY A 234 5.98 -24.86 10.50
C GLY A 234 6.14 -25.91 9.42
N GLU A 235 6.66 -25.54 8.25
CA GLU A 235 6.98 -26.50 7.18
C GLU A 235 8.06 -27.50 7.60
N SER A 236 9.13 -27.03 8.27
CA SER A 236 10.19 -27.90 8.78
C SER A 236 9.68 -28.89 9.84
N GLN A 237 8.68 -28.50 10.64
CA GLN A 237 8.08 -29.36 11.65
C GLN A 237 7.29 -30.53 11.04
N LYS A 238 6.75 -30.38 9.82
CA LYS A 238 6.08 -31.47 9.08
C LYS A 238 7.03 -32.59 8.66
N LEU A 239 8.33 -32.30 8.56
CA LEU A 239 9.35 -33.30 8.25
C LEU A 239 9.64 -34.20 9.47
N SER A 240 10.06 -35.43 9.21
CA SER A 240 10.59 -36.30 10.26
C SER A 240 11.91 -35.77 10.82
N LYS A 241 12.27 -36.20 12.03
CA LYS A 241 13.57 -35.87 12.64
C LYS A 241 14.75 -36.29 11.76
N SER A 242 14.63 -37.43 11.07
CA SER A 242 15.69 -37.91 10.17
C SER A 242 15.85 -37.05 8.93
N GLU A 243 14.75 -36.57 8.34
CA GLU A 243 14.79 -35.69 7.17
C GLU A 243 15.40 -34.34 7.51
N ARG A 244 14.98 -33.72 8.64
CA ARG A 244 15.61 -32.49 9.13
C ARG A 244 17.11 -32.65 9.35
N LYS A 245 17.56 -33.79 9.88
CA LYS A 245 18.99 -34.06 10.10
C LYS A 245 19.77 -34.07 8.77
N LYS A 246 19.23 -34.73 7.73
CA LYS A 246 19.84 -34.74 6.37
C LYS A 246 19.92 -33.34 5.76
N LEU A 247 18.88 -32.51 5.93
CA LEU A 247 18.88 -31.13 5.46
C LEU A 247 19.96 -30.29 6.17
N LEU A 248 20.11 -30.48 7.49
CA LEU A 248 21.15 -29.81 8.26
C LEU A 248 22.55 -30.26 7.84
N GLU A 249 22.77 -31.55 7.59
CA GLU A 249 24.07 -32.07 7.13
C GLU A 249 24.47 -31.49 5.75
N ASN A 250 23.50 -31.25 4.87
CA ASN A 250 23.73 -30.72 3.52
C ASN A 250 23.58 -29.19 3.41
N ARG A 251 23.50 -28.47 4.53
CA ARG A 251 23.26 -27.02 4.51
C ARG A 251 24.47 -26.25 3.98
N LYS A 252 24.21 -25.15 3.26
CA LYS A 252 25.24 -24.17 2.90
C LYS A 252 25.40 -23.18 4.03
N GLY A 253 26.57 -23.18 4.67
CA GLY A 253 26.89 -22.27 5.77
C GLY A 253 26.32 -22.72 7.12
N VAL A 254 27.14 -22.62 8.15
CA VAL A 254 26.72 -22.87 9.55
C VAL A 254 26.39 -21.57 10.27
N PHE A 255 26.89 -20.45 9.74
CA PHE A 255 26.70 -19.14 10.32
C PHE A 255 25.48 -18.47 9.67
N PRO A 256 24.56 -17.90 10.47
CA PRO A 256 23.44 -17.15 9.91
C PRO A 256 23.96 -15.90 9.21
N GLU A 257 23.24 -15.49 8.16
CA GLU A 257 23.47 -14.20 7.52
C GLU A 257 23.20 -13.07 8.53
N ARG A 258 24.09 -12.08 8.54
CA ARG A 258 23.92 -10.87 9.34
C ARG A 258 23.36 -9.77 8.44
N PHE A 259 22.38 -9.06 8.95
CA PHE A 259 21.86 -7.84 8.33
C PHE A 259 21.96 -6.71 9.35
N GLU A 260 22.32 -5.53 8.86
CA GLU A 260 22.31 -4.30 9.66
C GLU A 260 20.93 -3.64 9.53
N ARG A 261 20.40 -3.11 10.64
CA ARG A 261 19.15 -2.36 10.63
C ARG A 261 19.34 -1.02 11.35
N THR A 262 18.74 0.03 10.81
CA THR A 262 18.62 1.32 11.51
C THR A 262 17.29 1.36 12.24
N VAL A 263 17.32 1.61 13.54
CA VAL A 263 16.11 1.78 14.36
C VAL A 263 15.98 3.23 14.79
N PHE A 264 14.75 3.73 14.78
CA PHE A 264 14.41 4.98 15.43
C PHE A 264 13.90 4.67 16.84
N GLU A 265 14.53 5.27 17.85
CA GLU A 265 14.14 5.13 19.24
C GLU A 265 13.56 6.44 19.77
N PHE A 266 12.55 6.33 20.63
CA PHE A 266 11.99 7.48 21.33
C PHE A 266 12.71 7.67 22.66
N ARG A 267 13.22 8.89 22.88
CA ARG A 267 13.70 9.28 24.21
C ARG A 267 12.50 9.51 25.13
N ARG A 268 12.18 8.51 25.94
CA ARG A 268 11.09 8.55 26.91
C ARG A 268 11.43 9.46 28.09
N ASN A 269 10.41 10.11 28.65
CA ASN A 269 10.52 10.95 29.83
C ASN A 269 10.68 10.07 31.08
N PRO A 270 11.81 10.15 31.78
CA PRO A 270 12.06 9.31 32.96
C PRO A 270 11.05 9.56 34.09
N HIS A 271 10.48 10.78 34.19
CA HIS A 271 9.49 11.11 35.22
C HIS A 271 8.16 10.38 35.00
N VAL A 272 7.74 10.22 33.73
CA VAL A 272 6.54 9.44 33.39
C VAL A 272 6.74 7.97 33.77
N ILE A 273 7.93 7.43 33.49
CA ILE A 273 8.26 6.04 33.83
C ILE A 273 8.25 5.84 35.35
N ALA A 274 8.92 6.72 36.10
CA ALA A 274 8.99 6.63 37.55
C ALA A 274 7.61 6.71 38.20
N GLU A 275 6.80 7.71 37.83
CA GLU A 275 5.44 7.91 38.34
C GLU A 275 4.56 6.67 38.11
N VAL A 276 4.62 6.07 36.92
CA VAL A 276 3.80 4.91 36.57
C VAL A 276 4.25 3.64 37.30
N LEU A 277 5.56 3.47 37.50
CA LEU A 277 6.09 2.34 38.28
C LEU A 277 5.73 2.46 39.76
N GLU A 278 5.78 3.68 40.33
CA GLU A 278 5.38 3.97 41.70
C GLU A 278 3.88 3.73 41.89
N ARG A 279 3.05 4.26 40.99
CA ARG A 279 1.59 4.02 40.96
C ARG A 279 1.23 2.53 40.97
N ALA A 280 2.01 1.72 40.26
CA ALA A 280 1.76 0.29 40.11
C ALA A 280 2.16 -0.54 41.34
N ASP A 281 3.02 -0.01 42.21
CA ASP A 281 3.50 -0.67 43.45
C ASP A 281 3.89 -2.15 43.26
N GLY A 282 4.60 -2.43 42.16
CA GLY A 282 5.03 -3.79 41.82
C GLY A 282 3.93 -4.77 41.40
N ILE A 283 2.71 -4.29 41.16
CA ILE A 283 1.59 -5.06 40.63
C ILE A 283 1.36 -4.68 39.16
N CYS A 284 1.27 -5.70 38.30
CA CYS A 284 0.91 -5.51 36.90
C CYS A 284 -0.49 -4.90 36.77
N GLU A 285 -0.62 -3.77 36.08
CA GLU A 285 -1.91 -3.08 35.91
C GLU A 285 -2.85 -3.81 34.94
N GLU A 286 -2.33 -4.74 34.13
CA GLU A 286 -3.11 -5.58 33.20
C GLU A 286 -3.66 -6.83 33.90
N CYS A 287 -2.78 -7.76 34.32
CA CYS A 287 -3.22 -9.04 34.90
C CYS A 287 -3.43 -9.01 36.41
N ARG A 288 -3.16 -7.88 37.07
CA ARG A 288 -3.33 -7.67 38.53
C ARG A 288 -2.51 -8.63 39.40
N ARG A 289 -1.44 -9.21 38.84
CA ARG A 289 -0.49 -10.06 39.58
C ARG A 289 0.77 -9.28 39.93
N ALA A 290 1.42 -9.66 41.01
CA ALA A 290 2.74 -9.13 41.36
C ALA A 290 3.75 -9.36 40.22
N ALA A 291 4.74 -8.47 40.13
CA ALA A 291 5.84 -8.62 39.20
C ALA A 291 6.48 -10.01 39.33
N PRO A 292 6.79 -10.69 38.21
CA PRO A 292 7.24 -12.08 38.24
C PRO A 292 8.65 -12.25 38.84
N PHE A 293 9.43 -11.18 38.88
CA PHE A 293 10.76 -11.16 39.48
C PHE A 293 11.16 -9.74 39.87
N LYS A 294 12.25 -9.61 40.61
CA LYS A 294 12.86 -8.35 41.03
C LYS A 294 14.05 -8.00 40.13
N ARG A 295 14.35 -6.71 39.96
CA ARG A 295 15.56 -6.23 39.29
C ARG A 295 16.80 -6.67 40.07
N ALA A 296 17.79 -7.19 39.35
CA ALA A 296 19.07 -7.55 39.95
C ALA A 296 19.86 -6.33 40.44
N SER A 297 19.62 -5.14 39.85
CA SER A 297 20.32 -3.90 40.17
C SER A 297 20.00 -3.34 41.55
N ASP A 298 18.72 -3.38 41.96
CA ASP A 298 18.20 -2.63 43.10
C ASP A 298 17.11 -3.38 43.90
N GLY A 299 16.73 -4.60 43.47
CA GLY A 299 15.71 -5.40 44.14
C GLY A 299 14.27 -4.91 43.94
N SER A 300 14.02 -3.87 43.13
CA SER A 300 12.67 -3.39 42.84
C SER A 300 11.87 -4.38 41.99
N PRO A 301 10.53 -4.41 42.06
CA PRO A 301 9.69 -5.22 41.19
C PRO A 301 9.93 -4.95 39.69
N TYR A 302 10.10 -6.00 38.88
CA TYR A 302 10.31 -5.84 37.43
C TYR A 302 8.98 -5.70 36.69
N LEU A 303 8.61 -4.45 36.39
CA LEU A 303 7.55 -4.09 35.45
C LEU A 303 8.11 -3.24 34.31
N GLU A 304 7.47 -3.35 33.15
CA GLU A 304 7.76 -2.58 31.95
C GLU A 304 6.65 -1.54 31.75
N VAL A 305 7.01 -0.29 31.46
CA VAL A 305 6.02 0.76 31.19
C VAL A 305 5.66 0.75 29.71
N HIS A 306 4.41 0.43 29.41
CA HIS A 306 3.83 0.36 28.07
C HIS A 306 2.90 1.54 27.81
N HIS A 307 2.93 2.12 26.60
CA HIS A 307 1.98 3.15 26.20
C HIS A 307 0.71 2.53 25.60
N LYS A 308 -0.48 2.89 26.11
CA LYS A 308 -1.78 2.41 25.61
C LYS A 308 -1.97 2.73 24.13
N ILE A 309 -1.67 3.98 23.75
CA ILE A 309 -1.44 4.38 22.35
C ILE A 309 0.07 4.43 22.18
N ARG A 310 0.63 3.55 21.34
CA ARG A 310 2.09 3.43 21.15
C ARG A 310 2.68 4.76 20.66
N LEU A 311 3.91 5.07 21.08
CA LEU A 311 4.63 6.27 20.60
C LEU A 311 4.78 6.25 19.06
N ALA A 312 4.97 5.07 18.47
CA ALA A 312 5.01 4.89 17.02
C ALA A 312 3.69 5.22 16.31
N ASP A 313 2.56 5.19 17.02
CA ASP A 313 1.23 5.51 16.50
C ASP A 313 0.81 6.96 16.81
N GLY A 314 1.76 7.81 17.25
CA GLY A 314 1.50 9.19 17.66
C GLY A 314 1.05 9.35 19.12
N GLY A 315 1.15 8.30 19.93
CA GLY A 315 0.87 8.34 21.36
C GLY A 315 1.70 9.39 22.09
N LYS A 316 1.10 10.06 23.07
CA LYS A 316 1.81 11.03 23.92
C LYS A 316 2.56 10.29 25.03
N ASP A 317 3.74 10.80 25.38
CA ASP A 317 4.51 10.30 26.51
C ASP A 317 4.02 10.93 27.82
N THR A 318 2.89 10.43 28.33
CA THR A 318 2.24 10.91 29.56
C THR A 318 1.79 9.76 30.46
N VAL A 319 1.53 10.07 31.73
CA VAL A 319 1.13 9.09 32.76
C VAL A 319 -0.23 8.44 32.45
N GLU A 320 -1.14 9.18 31.82
CA GLU A 320 -2.48 8.72 31.47
C GLU A 320 -2.45 7.71 30.31
N ASN A 321 -1.52 7.92 29.37
CA ASN A 321 -1.31 7.06 28.22
C ASN A 321 -0.36 5.87 28.53
N THR A 322 0.01 5.64 29.79
CA THR A 322 0.98 4.58 30.15
C THR A 322 0.46 3.67 31.25
N ILE A 323 0.92 2.41 31.21
CA ILE A 323 0.64 1.37 32.21
C ILE A 323 1.91 0.59 32.55
N ALA A 324 2.05 0.15 33.80
CA ALA A 324 3.09 -0.78 34.20
C ALA A 324 2.60 -2.22 34.06
N VAL A 325 3.31 -3.04 33.29
CA VAL A 325 2.91 -4.41 32.96
C VAL A 325 4.06 -5.39 33.18
N CYS A 326 3.73 -6.65 33.50
CA CYS A 326 4.73 -7.70 33.55
C CYS A 326 5.19 -8.07 32.13
N PRO A 327 6.36 -8.71 31.96
CA PRO A 327 6.91 -9.05 30.63
C PRO A 327 5.97 -9.88 29.76
N ASN A 328 5.17 -10.76 30.36
CA ASN A 328 4.21 -11.58 29.63
C ASN A 328 3.05 -10.74 29.10
N CYS A 329 2.45 -9.89 29.95
CA CYS A 329 1.39 -8.98 29.53
C CYS A 329 1.92 -7.95 28.53
N HIS A 330 3.13 -7.45 28.72
CA HIS A 330 3.75 -6.53 27.77
C HIS A 330 3.90 -7.16 26.39
N ARG A 331 4.38 -8.40 26.31
CA ARG A 331 4.47 -9.14 25.05
C ARG A 331 3.09 -9.35 24.41
N GLN A 332 2.10 -9.74 25.20
CA GLN A 332 0.73 -9.95 24.74
C GLN A 332 0.10 -8.66 24.18
N LEU A 333 0.38 -7.50 24.80
CA LEU A 333 -0.09 -6.20 24.31
C LEU A 333 0.54 -5.79 22.96
N HIS A 334 1.75 -6.28 22.65
CA HIS A 334 2.39 -6.01 21.36
C HIS A 334 2.00 -7.00 20.26
N PHE A 335 1.78 -8.28 20.59
CA PHE A 335 1.72 -9.35 19.59
C PHE A 335 0.45 -10.22 19.64
N GLY A 336 -0.43 -10.00 20.62
CA GLY A 336 -1.54 -10.93 20.91
C GLY A 336 -1.06 -12.23 21.54
#